data_AF-A0A7S3GLM8-F1
#
_entry.id   AF-A0A7S3GLM8-F1
#
_cell.length_a   1.000
_cell.length_b   1.000
_cell.length_c   1.000
_cell.angle_alpha   90.00
_cell.angle_beta   90.00
_cell.angle_gamma   90.00
#
_symmetry.space_group_name_H-M   'P 1'
#
loop_
_entity.id
_entity.type
_entity.pdbx_description
1 polymer ?
#
loop_
_entity_poly.entity_id
_entity_poly.type
_entity_poly.pdbx_seq_one_letter_code
_entity_poly.pdbx_strand_id
1 'polypeptide(L)'
;ASLAGMAGTGAISARAELDSEGRMNESVSVVQVFAHCESMNALLWAMFGGTVLLFLLVIPQKIVTLSSAMESWIKGVEEVAFPIVILSLAWALGDAIKSIHTAEYMAAGIKNGMPLAVLPFLAAIASYLMAFATGSAFGTMGILTPLFVPLAFTLSGSGVGPGGVEGSVDSVAGAVGAVFGGAAFGNVYSPIADDTILTALSVGCDVSSHVNSQLPYGIMSGIVTLLATLLVDVVPSYLSFLPFLISSATLIALLFAFGRKPNQKEIKWGGKLLGKRCKCSTNLPPSYDDSQRREKGSKTTCCKQPSRSRNVTGSDLEGEVIPLLR
;
A
#
# COMPACT_ATOMS: atom_id res chain seq x y z
N ALA A 1 -0.08 -20.25 4.56
CA ALA A 1 -0.66 -20.21 5.91
C ALA A 1 -2.10 -19.69 5.91
N SER A 2 -2.42 -18.51 5.32
CA SER A 2 -3.80 -17.98 5.38
C SER A 2 -4.84 -18.81 4.61
N LEU A 3 -4.53 -19.34 3.42
CA LEU A 3 -5.48 -20.19 2.67
C LEU A 3 -5.84 -21.50 3.39
N ALA A 4 -4.87 -22.12 4.06
CA ALA A 4 -5.10 -23.30 4.89
C ALA A 4 -5.87 -22.94 6.18
N GLY A 5 -5.59 -21.77 6.78
CA GLY A 5 -6.35 -21.25 7.92
C GLY A 5 -7.80 -20.90 7.57
N MET A 6 -8.03 -20.31 6.39
CA MET A 6 -9.37 -19.99 5.87
C MET A 6 -10.16 -21.26 5.54
N ALA A 7 -9.53 -22.25 4.91
CA ALA A 7 -10.16 -23.54 4.63
C ALA A 7 -10.47 -24.32 5.93
N GLY A 8 -9.59 -24.27 6.92
CA GLY A 8 -9.78 -24.94 8.21
C GLY A 8 -10.88 -24.31 9.05
N THR A 9 -10.82 -22.99 9.25
CA THR A 9 -11.86 -22.24 10.00
C THR A 9 -13.20 -22.31 9.29
N GLY A 10 -13.23 -22.12 7.97
CA GLY A 10 -14.44 -22.24 7.14
C GLY A 10 -15.07 -23.63 7.15
N ALA A 11 -14.28 -24.71 7.25
CA ALA A 11 -14.81 -26.07 7.31
C ALA A 11 -15.41 -26.38 8.69
N ILE A 12 -14.82 -25.84 9.75
CA ILE A 12 -15.32 -26.00 11.12
C ILE A 12 -16.63 -25.23 11.31
N SER A 13 -16.70 -23.97 10.84
CA SER A 13 -17.91 -23.15 10.92
C SER A 13 -19.04 -23.69 10.03
N ALA A 14 -18.74 -24.06 8.77
CA ALA A 14 -19.75 -24.65 7.90
C ALA A 14 -20.26 -26.02 8.41
N ARG A 15 -19.42 -26.79 9.12
CA ARG A 15 -19.84 -28.03 9.77
C ARG A 15 -20.74 -27.76 10.98
N ALA A 16 -20.41 -26.76 11.80
CA ALA A 16 -21.22 -26.37 12.94
C ALA A 16 -22.63 -25.88 12.52
N GLU A 17 -22.74 -25.17 11.40
CA GLU A 17 -24.03 -24.75 10.82
C GLU A 17 -24.88 -25.97 10.38
N LEU A 18 -24.28 -26.92 9.66
CA LEU A 18 -24.96 -28.16 9.22
C LEU A 18 -25.38 -29.05 10.40
N ASP A 19 -24.58 -29.08 11.47
CA ASP A 19 -24.92 -29.79 12.71
C ASP A 19 -26.10 -29.10 13.42
N SER A 20 -26.22 -27.78 13.32
CA SER A 20 -27.36 -27.00 13.87
C SER A 20 -28.66 -27.16 13.06
N GLU A 21 -28.55 -27.39 11.74
CA GLU A 21 -29.67 -27.72 10.85
C GLU A 21 -30.06 -29.22 10.87
N GLY A 22 -29.35 -30.05 11.64
CA GLY A 22 -29.61 -31.48 11.76
C GLY A 22 -29.16 -32.31 10.54
N ARG A 23 -28.30 -31.77 9.67
CA ARG A 23 -27.84 -32.38 8.40
C ARG A 23 -26.43 -32.97 8.52
N MET A 24 -26.21 -33.81 9.54
CA MET A 24 -24.90 -34.38 9.94
C MET A 24 -24.16 -35.19 8.86
N ASN A 25 -24.87 -35.68 7.82
CA ASN A 25 -24.31 -36.58 6.79
C ASN A 25 -24.01 -35.89 5.46
N GLU A 26 -24.26 -34.59 5.34
CA GLU A 26 -24.02 -33.87 4.09
C GLU A 26 -22.56 -33.42 3.98
N SER A 27 -21.97 -33.62 2.81
CA SER A 27 -20.60 -33.17 2.54
C SER A 27 -20.58 -31.65 2.39
N VAL A 28 -19.72 -30.99 3.16
CA VAL A 28 -19.52 -29.53 3.06
C VAL A 28 -18.97 -29.18 1.68
N SER A 29 -19.70 -28.37 0.92
CA SER A 29 -19.23 -27.88 -0.38
C SER A 29 -18.09 -26.87 -0.18
N VAL A 30 -17.11 -26.86 -1.08
CA VAL A 30 -15.99 -25.90 -1.07
C VAL A 30 -16.52 -24.45 -1.04
N VAL A 31 -17.63 -24.18 -1.72
CA VAL A 31 -18.25 -22.85 -1.72
C VAL A 31 -18.81 -22.48 -0.34
N GLN A 32 -19.38 -23.44 0.40
CA GLN A 32 -19.90 -23.19 1.75
C GLN A 32 -18.78 -22.95 2.76
N VAL A 33 -17.65 -23.67 2.62
CA VAL A 33 -16.43 -23.46 3.42
C VAL A 33 -15.91 -22.04 3.26
N PHE A 34 -15.84 -21.53 2.03
CA PHE A 34 -15.40 -20.14 1.79
C PHE A 34 -16.45 -19.10 2.21
N ALA A 35 -17.74 -19.43 2.14
CA ALA A 35 -18.81 -18.52 2.56
C ALA A 35 -18.83 -18.28 4.08
N HIS A 36 -18.45 -19.27 4.89
CA HIS A 36 -18.48 -19.20 6.36
C HIS A 36 -17.09 -18.99 6.99
N CYS A 37 -16.11 -18.57 6.19
CA CYS A 37 -14.75 -18.35 6.67
C CYS A 37 -14.67 -17.15 7.62
N GLU A 38 -14.20 -17.36 8.85
CA GLU A 38 -13.81 -16.29 9.75
C GLU A 38 -12.41 -15.74 9.40
N SER A 39 -12.39 -14.67 8.63
CA SER A 39 -11.14 -14.04 8.15
C SER A 39 -10.19 -13.63 9.27
N MET A 40 -10.70 -13.08 10.38
CA MET A 40 -9.89 -12.63 11.52
C MET A 40 -9.15 -13.81 12.19
N ASN A 41 -9.87 -14.90 12.44
CA ASN A 41 -9.31 -16.09 13.08
C ASN A 41 -8.27 -16.76 12.16
N ALA A 42 -8.56 -16.85 10.86
CA ALA A 42 -7.61 -17.34 9.86
C ALA A 42 -6.34 -16.49 9.78
N LEU A 43 -6.45 -15.17 9.92
CA LEU A 43 -5.29 -14.26 9.91
C LEU A 43 -4.40 -14.46 11.13
N LEU A 44 -5.00 -14.60 12.32
CA LEU A 44 -4.26 -14.85 13.57
C LEU A 44 -3.47 -16.15 13.52
N TRP A 45 -4.12 -17.25 13.10
CA TRP A 45 -3.43 -18.54 12.92
C TRP A 45 -2.36 -18.49 11.84
N ALA A 46 -2.57 -17.73 10.77
CA ALA A 46 -1.59 -17.57 9.71
C ALA A 46 -0.35 -16.78 10.15
N MET A 47 -0.54 -15.71 10.94
CA MET A 47 0.57 -14.94 11.51
C MET A 47 1.37 -15.79 12.49
N PHE A 48 0.70 -16.43 13.45
CA PHE A 48 1.36 -17.31 14.41
C PHE A 48 2.10 -18.46 13.72
N GLY A 49 1.43 -19.18 12.82
CA GLY A 49 2.03 -20.28 12.07
C GLY A 49 3.17 -19.83 11.16
N GLY A 50 3.05 -18.64 10.54
CA GLY A 50 4.10 -18.05 9.71
C GLY A 50 5.36 -17.72 10.51
N THR A 51 5.20 -17.10 11.69
CA THR A 51 6.30 -16.82 12.61
C THR A 51 6.99 -18.10 13.06
N VAL A 52 6.22 -19.12 13.49
CA VAL A 52 6.77 -20.43 13.90
C VAL A 52 7.51 -21.11 12.75
N LEU A 53 6.93 -21.12 11.54
CA LEU A 53 7.56 -21.70 10.35
C LEU A 53 8.88 -20.98 10.02
N LEU A 54 8.92 -19.65 10.16
CA LEU A 54 10.13 -18.87 9.93
C LEU A 54 11.24 -19.24 10.92
N PHE A 55 10.93 -19.38 12.21
CA PHE A 55 11.88 -19.89 13.20
C PHE A 55 12.37 -21.31 12.86
N LEU A 56 11.45 -22.20 12.45
CA LEU A 56 11.78 -23.57 12.06
C LEU A 56 12.63 -23.66 10.80
N LEU A 57 12.58 -22.69 9.89
CA LEU A 57 13.44 -22.68 8.70
C LEU A 57 14.83 -22.09 9.01
N VAL A 58 14.87 -20.98 9.76
CA VAL A 58 16.11 -20.21 9.98
C VAL A 58 17.04 -20.86 11.00
N ILE A 59 16.51 -21.46 12.07
CA ILE A 59 17.31 -22.07 13.15
C ILE A 59 18.11 -23.31 12.68
N PRO A 60 17.51 -24.33 12.03
CA PRO A 60 18.26 -25.52 11.61
C PRO A 60 19.22 -25.24 10.46
N GLN A 61 18.95 -24.24 9.62
CA GLN A 61 19.89 -23.80 8.58
C GLN A 61 21.10 -23.05 9.15
N LYS A 62 21.13 -22.76 10.46
CA LYS A 62 22.21 -22.05 11.17
C LYS A 62 22.60 -20.71 10.55
N ILE A 63 21.64 -20.05 9.88
CA ILE A 63 21.85 -18.74 9.26
C ILE A 63 21.89 -17.65 10.34
N VAL A 64 21.04 -17.79 11.36
CA VAL A 64 20.86 -16.81 12.44
C VAL A 64 20.71 -17.55 13.78
N THR A 65 21.24 -16.99 14.88
CA THR A 65 21.07 -17.55 16.23
C THR A 65 19.66 -17.23 16.76
N LEU A 66 19.16 -18.06 17.70
CA LEU A 66 17.84 -17.85 18.32
C LEU A 66 17.71 -16.44 18.93
N SER A 67 18.77 -15.97 19.58
CA SER A 67 18.79 -14.63 20.20
C SER A 67 18.62 -13.52 19.16
N SER A 68 19.32 -13.61 18.03
CA SER A 68 19.22 -12.60 16.97
C SER A 68 17.86 -12.68 16.25
N ALA A 69 17.30 -13.88 16.08
CA ALA A 69 15.96 -14.05 15.51
C ALA A 69 14.85 -13.48 16.43
N MET A 70 15.00 -13.62 17.76
CA MET A 70 14.10 -12.97 18.73
C MET A 70 14.23 -11.44 18.72
N GLU A 71 15.45 -10.90 18.63
CA GLU A 71 15.66 -9.45 18.54
C GLU A 71 15.03 -8.85 17.27
N SER A 72 15.17 -9.53 16.13
CA SER A 72 14.50 -9.13 14.89
C SER A 72 12.97 -9.20 15.00
N TRP A 73 12.44 -10.21 15.69
CA TRP A 73 10.99 -10.32 15.93
C TRP A 73 10.47 -9.17 16.79
N ILE A 74 11.17 -8.79 17.86
CA ILE A 74 10.81 -7.66 18.72
C ILE A 74 10.82 -6.34 17.93
N LYS A 75 11.85 -6.10 17.10
CA LYS A 75 11.89 -4.93 16.22
C LYS A 75 10.69 -4.85 15.29
N GLY A 76 10.26 -5.98 14.74
CA GLY A 76 9.04 -6.03 13.92
C GLY A 76 7.77 -5.67 14.71
N VAL A 77 7.66 -6.07 15.97
CA VAL A 77 6.53 -5.68 16.84
C VAL A 77 6.53 -4.18 17.12
N GLU A 78 7.72 -3.58 17.31
CA GLU A 78 7.87 -2.14 17.54
C GLU A 78 7.39 -1.30 16.35
N GLU A 79 7.71 -1.72 15.12
CA GLU A 79 7.27 -1.05 13.89
C GLU A 79 5.74 -1.04 13.73
N VAL A 80 5.04 -2.06 14.24
CA VAL A 80 3.58 -2.19 14.14
C VAL A 80 2.85 -1.41 15.26
N ALA A 81 3.52 -1.04 16.34
CA ALA A 81 2.91 -0.35 17.48
C ALA A 81 2.32 1.02 17.10
N PHE A 82 3.03 1.79 16.27
CA PHE A 82 2.60 3.13 15.85
C PHE A 82 1.29 3.11 15.03
N PRO A 83 1.15 2.28 13.97
CA PRO A 83 -0.13 2.11 13.27
C PRO A 83 -1.30 1.69 14.17
N ILE A 84 -1.08 0.83 15.18
CA ILE A 84 -2.14 0.38 16.10
C ILE A 84 -2.72 1.56 16.90
N VAL A 85 -1.89 2.49 17.36
CA VAL A 85 -2.33 3.68 18.10
C VAL A 85 -3.19 4.59 17.19
N ILE A 86 -2.74 4.81 15.96
CA ILE A 86 -3.49 5.60 14.97
C ILE A 86 -4.84 4.96 14.66
N LEU A 87 -4.87 3.64 14.42
CA LEU A 87 -6.12 2.91 14.19
C LEU A 87 -7.03 2.99 15.42
N SER A 88 -6.50 2.91 16.64
CA SER A 88 -7.32 3.06 17.86
C SER A 88 -7.95 4.46 17.96
N LEU A 89 -7.16 5.51 17.66
CA LEU A 89 -7.63 6.90 17.59
C LEU A 89 -8.66 7.11 16.47
N ALA A 90 -8.51 6.44 15.34
CA ALA A 90 -9.45 6.48 14.22
C ALA A 90 -10.83 5.96 14.59
N TRP A 91 -10.90 4.86 15.37
CA TRP A 91 -12.17 4.32 15.86
C TRP A 91 -12.82 5.29 16.86
N ALA A 92 -12.03 5.86 17.78
CA ALA A 92 -12.53 6.88 18.70
C ALA A 92 -13.05 8.13 17.96
N LEU A 93 -12.36 8.57 16.90
CA LEU A 93 -12.81 9.65 16.03
C LEU A 93 -14.11 9.28 15.31
N GLY A 94 -14.22 8.05 14.80
CA GLY A 94 -15.45 7.57 14.17
C GLY A 94 -16.65 7.55 15.11
N ASP A 95 -16.46 7.16 16.35
CA ASP A 95 -17.53 7.19 17.35
C ASP A 95 -17.89 8.63 17.75
N ALA A 96 -16.91 9.53 17.82
CA ALA A 96 -17.17 10.95 18.00
C ALA A 96 -17.98 11.55 16.84
N ILE A 97 -17.61 11.24 15.58
CA ILE A 97 -18.33 11.69 14.37
C ILE A 97 -19.78 11.17 14.37
N LYS A 98 -19.98 9.90 14.74
CA LYS A 98 -21.34 9.33 14.88
C LYS A 98 -22.14 10.04 15.98
N SER A 99 -21.52 10.34 17.13
CA SER A 99 -22.21 10.95 18.27
C SER A 99 -22.77 12.35 17.99
N ILE A 100 -22.10 13.11 17.10
CA ILE A 100 -22.53 14.45 16.70
C ILE A 100 -23.33 14.45 15.38
N HIS A 101 -23.68 13.27 14.86
CA HIS A 101 -24.46 13.09 13.63
C HIS A 101 -23.90 13.87 12.41
N THR A 102 -22.57 13.97 12.27
CA THR A 102 -21.95 14.78 11.18
C THR A 102 -22.39 14.32 9.79
N ALA A 103 -22.53 13.01 9.58
CA ALA A 103 -22.94 12.45 8.31
C ALA A 103 -24.35 12.94 7.91
N GLU A 104 -25.29 13.01 8.85
CA GLU A 104 -26.65 13.49 8.62
C GLU A 104 -26.68 14.99 8.35
N TYR A 105 -25.87 15.77 9.07
CA TYR A 105 -25.73 17.20 8.82
C TYR A 105 -25.17 17.49 7.41
N MET A 106 -24.11 16.79 7.02
CA MET A 106 -23.53 16.92 5.68
C MET A 106 -24.51 16.44 4.60
N ALA A 107 -25.19 15.30 4.81
CA ALA A 107 -26.18 14.78 3.89
C ALA A 107 -27.37 15.74 3.71
N ALA A 108 -27.84 16.39 4.79
CA ALA A 108 -28.92 17.38 4.75
C ALA A 108 -28.54 18.63 3.93
N GLY A 109 -27.29 19.09 4.05
CA GLY A 109 -26.77 20.21 3.23
C GLY A 109 -26.58 19.86 1.75
N ILE A 110 -26.37 18.58 1.44
CA ILE A 110 -26.04 18.09 0.09
C ILE A 110 -27.27 17.58 -0.67
N LYS A 111 -28.39 17.31 0.02
CA LYS A 111 -29.59 16.60 -0.48
C LYS A 111 -30.22 17.15 -1.78
N ASN A 112 -29.97 18.41 -2.13
CA ASN A 112 -30.52 19.05 -3.35
C ASN A 112 -29.46 19.40 -4.41
N GLY A 113 -28.18 19.07 -4.22
CA GLY A 113 -27.10 19.62 -5.05
C GLY A 113 -26.08 18.65 -5.63
N MET A 114 -26.01 17.39 -5.17
CA MET A 114 -24.91 16.49 -5.58
C MET A 114 -25.41 15.12 -6.08
N PRO A 115 -24.96 14.67 -7.27
CA PRO A 115 -25.15 13.29 -7.70
C PRO A 115 -24.33 12.35 -6.80
N LEU A 116 -24.91 11.20 -6.44
CA LEU A 116 -24.23 10.19 -5.61
C LEU A 116 -22.90 9.71 -6.24
N ALA A 117 -22.82 9.71 -7.58
CA ALA A 117 -21.63 9.42 -8.38
C ALA A 117 -20.40 10.28 -8.10
N VAL A 118 -20.58 11.45 -7.47
CA VAL A 118 -19.48 12.36 -7.15
C VAL A 118 -18.83 12.02 -5.81
N LEU A 119 -19.46 11.17 -5.00
CA LEU A 119 -18.97 10.86 -3.65
C LEU A 119 -17.62 10.11 -3.67
N PRO A 120 -17.44 9.01 -4.45
CA PRO A 120 -16.13 8.33 -4.53
C PRO A 120 -15.03 9.25 -5.09
N PHE A 121 -15.39 10.16 -5.99
CA PHE A 121 -14.48 11.13 -6.57
C PHE A 121 -13.98 12.16 -5.55
N LEU A 122 -14.87 12.68 -4.71
CA LEU A 122 -14.49 13.59 -3.62
C LEU A 122 -13.63 12.88 -2.57
N ALA A 123 -13.98 11.63 -2.24
CA ALA A 123 -13.18 10.80 -1.34
C ALA A 123 -11.77 10.56 -1.90
N ALA A 124 -11.64 10.29 -3.20
CA ALA A 124 -10.35 10.12 -3.88
C ALA A 124 -9.50 11.40 -3.81
N ILE A 125 -10.07 12.56 -4.13
CA ILE A 125 -9.34 13.85 -4.07
C ILE A 125 -8.89 14.16 -2.65
N ALA A 126 -9.81 14.08 -1.68
CA ALA A 126 -9.50 14.33 -0.28
C ALA A 126 -8.38 13.40 0.20
N SER A 127 -8.44 12.12 -0.19
CA SER A 127 -7.42 11.14 0.15
C SER A 127 -6.09 11.38 -0.54
N TYR A 128 -6.05 11.76 -1.82
CA TYR A 128 -4.79 12.07 -2.51
C TYR A 128 -4.08 13.27 -1.87
N LEU A 129 -4.82 14.36 -1.62
CA LEU A 129 -4.25 15.56 -1.03
C LEU A 129 -3.78 15.31 0.40
N MET A 130 -4.60 14.66 1.22
CA MET A 130 -4.30 14.37 2.60
C MET A 130 -3.13 13.39 2.75
N ALA A 131 -3.12 12.30 1.99
CA ALA A 131 -2.05 11.31 2.05
C ALA A 131 -0.73 11.87 1.53
N PHE A 132 -0.77 12.69 0.47
CA PHE A 132 0.43 13.35 -0.04
C PHE A 132 1.01 14.35 0.97
N ALA A 133 0.15 15.13 1.64
CA ALA A 133 0.57 16.13 2.64
C ALA A 133 0.98 15.53 3.99
N THR A 134 0.39 14.40 4.39
CA THR A 134 0.67 13.75 5.68
C THR A 134 1.80 12.72 5.56
N GLY A 135 2.01 12.15 4.37
CA GLY A 135 3.01 11.10 4.14
C GLY A 135 2.67 9.77 4.80
N SER A 136 1.44 9.56 5.28
CA SER A 136 1.05 8.34 6.00
C SER A 136 -0.23 7.74 5.44
N ALA A 137 -0.14 6.49 4.98
CA ALA A 137 -1.30 5.71 4.54
C ALA A 137 -2.26 5.41 5.70
N PHE A 138 -1.75 4.89 6.82
CA PHE A 138 -2.59 4.51 7.97
C PHE A 138 -3.28 5.70 8.64
N GLY A 139 -2.61 6.85 8.72
CA GLY A 139 -3.23 8.09 9.21
C GLY A 139 -4.38 8.55 8.33
N THR A 140 -4.18 8.52 7.01
CA THR A 140 -5.20 8.94 6.05
C THR A 140 -6.42 8.01 6.05
N MET A 141 -6.19 6.70 6.04
CA MET A 141 -7.29 5.71 6.18
C MET A 141 -8.01 5.90 7.52
N GLY A 142 -7.25 6.07 8.60
CA GLY A 142 -7.82 6.27 9.94
C GLY A 142 -8.70 7.52 10.06
N ILE A 143 -8.39 8.60 9.36
CA ILE A 143 -9.18 9.84 9.45
C ILE A 143 -10.34 9.84 8.44
N LEU A 144 -10.08 9.41 7.20
CA LEU A 144 -11.07 9.52 6.12
C LEU A 144 -12.10 8.38 6.11
N THR A 145 -11.73 7.16 6.50
CA THR A 145 -12.68 6.04 6.57
C THR A 145 -13.85 6.31 7.52
N PRO A 146 -13.66 6.70 8.80
CA PRO A 146 -14.79 7.00 9.69
C PRO A 146 -15.61 8.22 9.27
N LEU A 147 -15.12 9.04 8.34
CA LEU A 147 -15.84 10.20 7.81
C LEU A 147 -16.66 9.83 6.56
N PHE A 148 -16.03 9.23 5.56
CA PHE A 148 -16.68 8.93 4.28
C PHE A 148 -17.57 7.70 4.33
N VAL A 149 -17.27 6.70 5.18
CA VAL A 149 -18.10 5.49 5.26
C VAL A 149 -19.51 5.81 5.79
N PRO A 150 -19.70 6.47 6.94
CA PRO A 150 -21.05 6.83 7.40
C PRO A 150 -21.76 7.82 6.46
N LEU A 151 -21.01 8.74 5.83
CA LEU A 151 -21.56 9.66 4.84
C LEU A 151 -22.09 8.91 3.60
N ALA A 152 -21.34 7.93 3.08
CA ALA A 152 -21.78 7.09 1.99
C ALA A 152 -23.03 6.29 2.36
N PHE A 153 -23.05 5.69 3.55
CA PHE A 153 -24.23 4.96 4.04
C PHE A 153 -25.47 5.85 4.16
N THR A 154 -25.34 7.05 4.73
CA THR A 154 -26.48 7.98 4.90
C THR A 154 -27.00 8.53 3.58
N LEU A 155 -26.11 8.83 2.62
CA LEU A 155 -26.50 9.27 1.27
C LEU A 155 -27.08 8.12 0.43
N SER A 156 -26.65 6.89 0.67
CA SER A 156 -27.14 5.69 -0.03
C SER A 156 -28.50 5.16 0.48
N GLY A 157 -29.06 5.70 1.56
CA GLY A 157 -30.23 5.15 2.25
C GLY A 157 -31.61 5.57 1.68
N SER A 158 -32.37 4.59 1.15
CA SER A 158 -33.85 4.57 1.02
C SER A 158 -34.53 5.80 0.36
N GLY A 159 -33.91 6.39 -0.65
CA GLY A 159 -34.54 7.35 -1.53
C GLY A 159 -34.34 6.91 -2.96
N VAL A 160 -35.40 6.43 -3.60
CA VAL A 160 -35.47 6.30 -5.06
C VAL A 160 -35.24 7.70 -5.62
N GLY A 161 -33.99 8.01 -5.98
CA GLY A 161 -33.74 9.02 -6.99
C GLY A 161 -34.55 8.62 -8.22
N PRO A 162 -35.19 9.57 -8.93
CA PRO A 162 -35.99 9.27 -10.11
C PRO A 162 -35.08 8.65 -11.17
N GLY A 163 -35.06 7.32 -11.22
CA GLY A 163 -34.07 6.57 -12.00
C GLY A 163 -33.86 5.09 -11.64
N GLY A 164 -34.35 4.59 -10.48
CA GLY A 164 -34.48 3.14 -10.25
C GLY A 164 -33.21 2.30 -10.43
N VAL A 165 -32.05 2.80 -9.99
CA VAL A 165 -30.80 2.03 -9.97
C VAL A 165 -30.49 1.63 -8.53
N GLU A 166 -30.28 0.33 -8.30
CA GLU A 166 -29.87 -0.31 -7.04
C GLU A 166 -28.42 0.07 -6.63
N GLY A 167 -28.09 1.37 -6.63
CA GLY A 167 -26.73 1.91 -6.50
C GLY A 167 -26.21 2.12 -5.08
N SER A 168 -26.74 1.43 -4.05
CA SER A 168 -26.40 1.76 -2.66
C SER A 168 -25.11 1.12 -2.15
N VAL A 169 -24.72 -0.05 -2.65
CA VAL A 169 -23.53 -0.78 -2.15
C VAL A 169 -22.25 -0.37 -2.89
N ASP A 170 -22.38 -0.08 -4.18
CA ASP A 170 -21.24 0.26 -5.05
C ASP A 170 -20.63 1.62 -4.69
N SER A 171 -21.42 2.62 -4.30
CA SER A 171 -20.89 3.92 -3.88
C SER A 171 -20.12 3.84 -2.56
N VAL A 172 -20.57 3.01 -1.62
CA VAL A 172 -19.87 2.77 -0.34
C VAL A 172 -18.56 2.04 -0.60
N ALA A 173 -18.59 0.97 -1.38
CA ALA A 173 -17.38 0.23 -1.77
C ALA A 173 -16.42 1.11 -2.58
N GLY A 174 -16.95 1.96 -3.46
CA GLY A 174 -16.19 2.93 -4.25
C GLY A 174 -15.53 4.00 -3.39
N ALA A 175 -16.25 4.56 -2.41
CA ALA A 175 -15.69 5.53 -1.46
C ALA A 175 -14.60 4.93 -0.57
N VAL A 176 -14.81 3.70 -0.08
CA VAL A 176 -13.78 2.97 0.67
C VAL A 176 -12.56 2.70 -0.22
N GLY A 177 -12.77 2.15 -1.42
CA GLY A 177 -11.71 1.89 -2.38
C GLY A 177 -10.93 3.15 -2.76
N ALA A 178 -11.63 4.29 -2.93
CA ALA A 178 -11.04 5.59 -3.22
C ALA A 178 -10.15 6.09 -2.07
N VAL A 179 -10.60 5.97 -0.82
CA VAL A 179 -9.78 6.33 0.36
C VAL A 179 -8.54 5.44 0.46
N PHE A 180 -8.70 4.13 0.23
CA PHE A 180 -7.57 3.20 0.34
C PHE A 180 -6.56 3.39 -0.79
N GLY A 181 -7.03 3.58 -2.02
CA GLY A 181 -6.20 3.87 -3.17
C GLY A 181 -5.49 5.23 -3.05
N GLY A 182 -6.19 6.24 -2.54
CA GLY A 182 -5.60 7.56 -2.29
C GLY A 182 -4.56 7.56 -1.17
N ALA A 183 -4.81 6.82 -0.09
CA ALA A 183 -3.86 6.64 0.99
C ALA A 183 -2.58 5.93 0.53
N ALA A 184 -2.70 4.87 -0.29
CA ALA A 184 -1.55 4.18 -0.87
C ALA A 184 -0.75 5.07 -1.82
N PHE A 185 -1.43 5.88 -2.65
CA PHE A 185 -0.79 6.84 -3.54
C PHE A 185 0.12 7.82 -2.78
N GLY A 186 -0.36 8.40 -1.68
CA GLY A 186 0.44 9.32 -0.87
C GLY A 186 1.67 8.64 -0.25
N ASN A 187 1.55 7.39 0.18
CA ASN A 187 2.65 6.66 0.80
C ASN A 187 3.83 6.37 -0.15
N VAL A 188 3.55 6.22 -1.44
CA VAL A 188 4.57 5.87 -2.45
C VAL A 188 5.15 7.11 -3.13
N TYR A 189 4.34 8.16 -3.31
CA TYR A 189 4.73 9.31 -4.12
C TYR A 189 5.05 10.56 -3.30
N SER A 190 4.74 10.60 -1.99
CA SER A 190 5.10 11.73 -1.14
C SER A 190 6.56 11.67 -0.70
N PRO A 191 7.32 12.79 -0.75
CA PRO A 191 8.72 12.84 -0.33
C PRO A 191 8.93 12.69 1.18
N ILE A 192 7.87 12.87 1.97
CA ILE A 192 7.90 12.76 3.43
C ILE A 192 7.37 11.41 3.93
N ALA A 193 6.94 10.52 3.03
CA ALA A 193 6.33 9.25 3.42
C ALA A 193 7.35 8.18 3.83
N ASP A 194 6.97 7.39 4.84
CA ASP A 194 7.82 6.34 5.43
C ASP A 194 8.24 5.29 4.39
N ASP A 195 7.29 4.82 3.56
CA ASP A 195 7.55 3.85 2.49
C ASP A 195 8.49 4.43 1.43
N THR A 196 8.31 5.69 1.02
CA THR A 196 9.21 6.39 0.09
C THR A 196 10.63 6.49 0.65
N ILE A 197 10.77 6.85 1.93
CA ILE A 197 12.06 6.99 2.60
C ILE A 197 12.74 5.62 2.71
N LEU A 198 12.02 4.60 3.18
CA LEU A 198 12.54 3.24 3.33
C LEU A 198 12.97 2.64 1.99
N THR A 199 12.17 2.83 0.95
CA THR A 199 12.50 2.33 -0.40
C THR A 199 13.70 3.07 -0.99
N ALA A 200 13.79 4.39 -0.86
CA ALA A 200 14.97 5.16 -1.29
C ALA A 200 16.25 4.70 -0.58
N LEU A 201 16.19 4.48 0.73
CA LEU A 201 17.29 3.93 1.53
C LEU A 201 17.69 2.52 1.06
N SER A 202 16.73 1.65 0.77
CA SER A 202 16.99 0.29 0.31
C SER A 202 17.67 0.22 -1.08
N VAL A 203 17.38 1.19 -1.94
CA VAL A 203 17.96 1.31 -3.30
C VAL A 203 19.27 2.11 -3.29
N GLY A 204 19.56 2.83 -2.20
CA GLY A 204 20.76 3.65 -2.05
C GLY A 204 20.73 4.92 -2.90
N CYS A 205 19.55 5.51 -3.11
CA CYS A 205 19.37 6.76 -3.82
C CYS A 205 18.75 7.86 -2.94
N ASP A 206 18.97 9.12 -3.32
CA ASP A 206 18.34 10.25 -2.62
C ASP A 206 16.82 10.20 -2.78
N VAL A 207 16.08 10.49 -1.71
CA VAL A 207 14.60 10.50 -1.68
C VAL A 207 14.03 11.40 -2.78
N SER A 208 14.61 12.59 -2.98
CA SER A 208 14.19 13.50 -4.06
C SER A 208 14.37 12.90 -5.45
N SER A 209 15.47 12.17 -5.69
CA SER A 209 15.69 11.49 -6.98
C SER A 209 14.72 10.33 -7.17
N HIS A 210 14.42 9.60 -6.10
CA HIS A 210 13.45 8.51 -6.10
C HIS A 210 12.05 9.03 -6.49
N VAL A 211 11.55 10.04 -5.77
CA VAL A 211 10.22 10.63 -5.99
C VAL A 211 10.11 11.26 -7.37
N ASN A 212 11.09 12.08 -7.78
CA ASN A 212 11.04 12.74 -9.10
C ASN A 212 10.98 11.76 -10.27
N SER A 213 11.54 10.56 -10.10
CA SER A 213 11.47 9.52 -11.12
C SER A 213 10.10 8.83 -11.22
N GLN A 214 9.34 8.78 -10.13
CA GLN A 214 8.07 8.04 -10.05
C GLN A 214 6.83 8.94 -10.10
N LEU A 215 6.91 10.12 -9.49
CA LEU A 215 5.80 11.08 -9.35
C LEU A 215 5.11 11.41 -10.69
N PRO A 216 5.80 11.58 -11.83
CA PRO A 216 5.13 11.83 -13.10
C PRO A 216 4.21 10.67 -13.54
N TYR A 217 4.64 9.43 -13.30
CA TYR A 217 3.84 8.23 -13.57
C TYR A 217 2.72 8.06 -12.56
N GLY A 218 2.99 8.39 -11.29
CA GLY A 218 2.00 8.44 -10.22
C GLY A 218 0.87 9.42 -10.56
N ILE A 219 1.17 10.69 -10.86
CA ILE A 219 0.15 11.69 -11.18
C ILE A 219 -0.71 11.23 -12.37
N MET A 220 -0.10 10.64 -13.41
CA MET A 220 -0.85 10.10 -14.54
C MET A 220 -1.82 8.98 -14.11
N SER A 221 -1.37 8.04 -13.27
CA SER A 221 -2.23 6.97 -12.75
C SER A 221 -3.31 7.47 -11.80
N GLY A 222 -2.98 8.47 -10.97
CA GLY A 222 -3.90 9.15 -10.07
C GLY A 222 -5.04 9.83 -10.83
N ILE A 223 -4.73 10.58 -11.90
CA ILE A 223 -5.76 11.25 -12.72
C ILE A 223 -6.69 10.22 -13.38
N VAL A 224 -6.14 9.14 -13.95
CA VAL A 224 -6.96 8.10 -14.59
C VAL A 224 -7.87 7.42 -13.56
N THR A 225 -7.34 7.10 -12.38
CA THR A 225 -8.10 6.46 -11.29
C THR A 225 -9.19 7.40 -10.77
N LEU A 226 -8.86 8.67 -10.60
CA LEU A 226 -9.79 9.72 -10.19
C LEU A 226 -10.96 9.86 -11.17
N LEU A 227 -10.70 9.87 -12.47
CA LEU A 227 -11.77 9.87 -13.48
C LEU A 227 -12.56 8.55 -13.48
N ALA A 228 -11.90 7.41 -13.27
CA ALA A 228 -12.57 6.12 -13.20
C ALA A 228 -13.55 6.03 -12.01
N THR A 229 -13.30 6.74 -10.90
CA THR A 229 -14.22 6.77 -9.76
C THR A 229 -15.59 7.36 -10.10
N LEU A 230 -15.68 8.27 -11.08
CA LEU A 230 -16.95 8.82 -11.57
C LEU A 230 -17.79 7.79 -12.33
N LEU A 231 -17.17 6.73 -12.85
CA LEU A 231 -17.85 5.68 -13.60
C LEU A 231 -18.43 4.59 -12.68
N VAL A 232 -18.04 4.55 -11.40
CA VAL A 232 -18.43 3.49 -10.45
C VAL A 232 -19.95 3.44 -10.27
N ASP A 233 -20.60 4.59 -10.12
CA ASP A 233 -22.04 4.66 -9.86
C ASP A 233 -22.89 4.79 -11.14
N VAL A 234 -22.26 4.96 -12.31
CA VAL A 234 -22.95 5.04 -13.61
C VAL A 234 -23.13 3.64 -14.22
N VAL A 235 -22.25 2.71 -13.87
CA VAL A 235 -22.26 1.34 -14.39
C VAL A 235 -23.13 0.46 -13.51
N PRO A 236 -23.98 -0.42 -14.08
CA PRO A 236 -24.76 -1.38 -13.29
C PRO A 236 -23.87 -2.28 -12.42
N SER A 237 -24.35 -2.66 -11.23
CA SER A 237 -23.63 -3.43 -10.21
C SER A 237 -23.01 -4.75 -10.70
N TYR A 238 -23.63 -5.42 -11.68
CA TYR A 238 -23.07 -6.64 -12.27
C TYR A 238 -21.88 -6.40 -13.22
N LEU A 239 -21.58 -5.13 -13.53
CA LEU A 239 -20.47 -4.69 -14.38
C LEU A 239 -19.45 -3.83 -13.61
N SER A 240 -19.40 -3.89 -12.27
CA SER A 240 -18.45 -3.09 -11.47
C SER A 240 -16.96 -3.37 -11.76
N PHE A 241 -16.64 -4.46 -12.47
CA PHE A 241 -15.28 -4.72 -12.98
C PHE A 241 -14.92 -3.89 -14.23
N LEU A 242 -15.92 -3.33 -14.93
CA LEU A 242 -15.74 -2.60 -16.18
C LEU A 242 -14.94 -1.29 -15.98
N PRO A 243 -15.22 -0.44 -14.97
CA PRO A 243 -14.38 0.73 -14.67
C PRO A 243 -12.92 0.37 -14.41
N PHE A 244 -12.66 -0.74 -13.71
CA PHE A 244 -11.31 -1.24 -13.48
C PHE A 244 -10.61 -1.63 -14.79
N LEU A 245 -11.29 -2.42 -15.65
CA LEU A 245 -10.74 -2.82 -16.95
C LEU A 245 -10.48 -1.61 -17.86
N ILE A 246 -11.42 -0.65 -17.88
CA ILE A 246 -11.26 0.60 -18.64
C ILE A 246 -10.06 1.38 -18.12
N SER A 247 -9.93 1.58 -16.81
CA SER A 247 -8.78 2.29 -16.24
C SER A 247 -7.44 1.61 -16.56
N SER A 248 -7.38 0.28 -16.48
CA SER A 248 -6.18 -0.50 -16.80
C SER A 248 -5.83 -0.39 -18.28
N ALA A 249 -6.82 -0.53 -19.16
CA ALA A 249 -6.64 -0.36 -20.60
C ALA A 249 -6.19 1.06 -20.96
N THR A 250 -6.77 2.09 -20.33
CA THR A 250 -6.37 3.50 -20.51
C THR A 250 -4.93 3.73 -20.07
N LEU A 251 -4.51 3.18 -18.92
CA LEU A 251 -3.12 3.28 -18.47
C LEU A 251 -2.14 2.60 -19.42
N ILE A 252 -2.48 1.40 -19.89
CA ILE A 252 -1.69 0.66 -20.87
C ILE A 252 -1.58 1.46 -22.18
N ALA A 253 -2.70 2.00 -22.68
CA ALA A 253 -2.73 2.81 -23.90
C ALA A 253 -1.89 4.08 -23.76
N LEU A 254 -2.01 4.79 -22.63
CA LEU A 254 -1.17 5.97 -22.32
C LEU A 254 0.30 5.61 -22.24
N LEU A 255 0.63 4.46 -21.64
CA LEU A 255 2.00 3.97 -21.57
C LEU A 255 2.55 3.62 -22.96
N PHE A 256 1.76 3.06 -23.87
CA PHE A 256 2.21 2.83 -25.25
C PHE A 256 2.30 4.12 -26.08
N ALA A 257 1.43 5.09 -25.84
CA ALA A 257 1.42 6.37 -26.55
C ALA A 257 2.57 7.31 -26.13
N PHE A 258 2.82 7.43 -24.82
CA PHE A 258 3.83 8.33 -24.25
C PHE A 258 5.11 7.61 -23.79
N GLY A 259 5.08 6.28 -23.66
CA GLY A 259 6.22 5.50 -23.22
C GLY A 259 7.35 5.52 -24.25
N ARG A 260 8.45 6.13 -23.85
CA ARG A 260 9.70 6.03 -24.60
C ARG A 260 10.44 4.78 -24.18
N LYS A 261 11.04 4.08 -25.15
CA LYS A 261 11.94 2.97 -24.87
C LYS A 261 13.08 3.49 -23.98
N PRO A 262 13.43 2.80 -22.88
CA PRO A 262 14.54 3.20 -22.04
C PRO A 262 15.79 3.33 -22.91
N ASN A 263 16.42 4.50 -22.89
CA ASN A 263 17.57 4.77 -23.73
C ASN A 263 18.77 3.97 -23.19
N GLN A 264 18.99 2.79 -23.76
CA GLN A 264 19.94 1.78 -23.28
C GLN A 264 21.40 2.27 -23.25
N LYS A 265 21.69 3.43 -23.85
CA LYS A 265 22.99 4.09 -23.85
C LYS A 265 23.35 4.75 -22.51
N GLU A 266 22.37 5.05 -21.65
CA GLU A 266 22.58 5.72 -20.36
C GLU A 266 22.59 4.76 -19.16
N ILE A 267 22.18 3.50 -19.35
CA ILE A 267 22.28 2.46 -18.31
C ILE A 267 23.73 1.93 -18.27
N LYS A 268 24.66 2.77 -17.80
CA LYS A 268 26.04 2.39 -17.48
C LYS A 268 26.15 2.14 -15.98
N TRP A 269 25.61 1.03 -15.51
CA TRP A 269 25.98 0.52 -14.19
C TRP A 269 27.45 0.07 -14.24
N GLY A 270 28.33 0.83 -13.59
CA GLY A 270 29.77 0.51 -13.54
C GLY A 270 30.49 0.57 -14.90
N GLY A 271 30.07 1.45 -15.82
CA GLY A 271 30.88 1.79 -17.01
C GLY A 271 31.14 0.66 -18.01
N LYS A 272 30.40 -0.46 -17.97
CA LYS A 272 30.52 -1.53 -18.97
C LYS A 272 29.17 -1.79 -19.64
N LEU A 273 29.17 -1.67 -20.97
CA LEU A 273 28.13 -2.18 -21.85
C LEU A 273 27.98 -3.68 -21.58
N LEU A 274 26.80 -4.11 -21.13
CA LEU A 274 26.42 -5.50 -20.94
C LEU A 274 26.38 -6.22 -22.29
N GLY A 275 27.54 -6.69 -22.73
CA GLY A 275 27.74 -7.59 -23.87
C GLY A 275 28.80 -8.66 -23.61
N LYS A 276 29.45 -8.68 -22.43
CA LYS A 276 30.35 -9.76 -22.02
C LYS A 276 30.03 -10.18 -20.59
N ARG A 277 29.56 -11.42 -20.44
CA ARG A 277 29.37 -12.13 -19.17
C ARG A 277 30.54 -11.84 -18.23
N CYS A 278 30.29 -11.07 -17.17
CA CYS A 278 31.19 -11.05 -16.03
C CYS A 278 31.00 -12.38 -15.30
N LYS A 279 31.99 -13.26 -15.39
CA LYS A 279 32.13 -14.39 -14.47
C LYS A 279 32.29 -13.80 -13.08
N CYS A 280 31.30 -13.98 -12.21
CA CYS A 280 31.51 -13.86 -10.78
C CYS A 280 32.50 -14.98 -10.38
N SER A 281 33.77 -14.63 -10.25
CA SER A 281 34.71 -15.48 -9.52
C SER A 281 34.38 -15.30 -8.04
N THR A 282 33.78 -16.32 -7.47
CA THR A 282 33.75 -16.56 -6.02
C THR A 282 35.15 -16.39 -5.46
N ASN A 283 35.37 -15.38 -4.63
CA ASN A 283 36.40 -15.39 -3.59
C ASN A 283 35.98 -14.34 -2.55
N LEU A 284 35.40 -14.81 -1.44
CA LEU A 284 35.29 -14.05 -0.20
C LEU A 284 36.72 -13.69 0.27
N PRO A 285 36.98 -12.47 0.77
CA PRO A 285 38.23 -12.21 1.47
C PRO A 285 38.19 -12.80 2.89
N PRO A 286 39.28 -13.38 3.39
CA PRO A 286 39.38 -13.80 4.78
C PRO A 286 39.72 -12.61 5.71
N SER A 287 39.27 -12.78 6.96
CA SER A 287 39.65 -12.14 8.23
C SER A 287 40.91 -11.24 8.29
N TYR A 288 40.72 -10.06 8.88
CA TYR A 288 41.54 -9.36 9.90
C TYR A 288 42.97 -9.87 10.18
N ASP A 289 44.02 -9.08 9.90
CA ASP A 289 44.92 -8.42 10.90
C ASP A 289 46.19 -7.77 10.24
N ASP A 290 46.87 -6.99 11.07
CA ASP A 290 47.86 -5.91 11.00
C ASP A 290 49.18 -6.00 10.17
N SER A 291 49.73 -4.79 9.99
CA SER A 291 51.17 -4.43 9.99
C SER A 291 52.06 -4.60 8.73
N GLN A 292 52.64 -3.47 8.31
CA GLN A 292 53.95 -3.30 7.64
C GLN A 292 54.17 -3.94 6.24
N ARG A 293 54.10 -3.13 5.16
CA ARG A 293 55.28 -2.91 4.28
C ARG A 293 55.09 -1.84 3.20
N ARG A 294 56.13 -1.02 3.09
CA ARG A 294 56.44 -0.06 2.03
C ARG A 294 56.68 -0.72 0.67
N GLU A 295 56.42 0.09 -0.38
CA GLU A 295 57.04 0.11 -1.72
C GLU A 295 57.05 -1.17 -2.57
N LYS A 296 56.22 -1.18 -3.62
CA LYS A 296 56.66 -1.10 -5.03
C LYS A 296 55.46 -0.97 -5.96
N GLY A 297 55.60 -0.12 -6.97
CA GLY A 297 54.54 0.21 -7.92
C GLY A 297 54.05 -0.98 -8.73
N SER A 298 52.73 -1.09 -8.82
CA SER A 298 52.03 -1.71 -9.93
C SER A 298 50.67 -1.05 -10.05
N LYS A 299 50.35 -0.56 -11.25
CA LYS A 299 49.09 0.11 -11.55
C LYS A 299 47.96 -0.93 -11.42
N THR A 300 47.16 -0.82 -10.38
CA THR A 300 45.87 -1.52 -10.30
C THR A 300 44.81 -0.50 -9.90
N THR A 301 44.08 -0.02 -10.90
CA THR A 301 42.97 0.91 -10.74
C THR A 301 41.77 0.17 -10.15
N CYS A 302 41.69 0.09 -8.82
CA CYS A 302 40.48 -0.32 -8.12
C CYS A 302 39.51 0.86 -8.06
N CYS A 303 38.21 0.61 -8.28
CA CYS A 303 37.16 1.62 -8.34
C CYS A 303 37.19 2.57 -7.13
N LYS A 304 37.55 3.84 -7.35
CA LYS A 304 37.23 4.94 -6.44
C LYS A 304 35.71 5.16 -6.46
N GLN A 305 35.03 4.91 -5.34
CA GLN A 305 33.73 5.52 -5.07
C GLN A 305 33.89 7.04 -5.00
N PRO A 306 32.97 7.86 -5.52
CA PRO A 306 32.94 9.27 -5.19
C PRO A 306 32.28 9.44 -3.81
N SER A 307 33.10 9.55 -2.76
CA SER A 307 32.66 10.09 -1.47
C SER A 307 32.43 11.59 -1.62
N ARG A 308 31.17 12.04 -1.60
CA ARG A 308 30.83 13.46 -1.42
C ARG A 308 29.80 13.57 -0.30
N SER A 309 30.25 13.44 0.96
CA SER A 309 29.44 13.87 2.10
C SER A 309 29.43 15.39 2.14
N ARG A 310 28.29 16.02 1.84
CA ARG A 310 28.00 17.33 2.41
C ARG A 310 27.19 17.08 3.67
N ASN A 311 27.76 17.44 4.82
CA ASN A 311 26.98 17.62 6.04
C ASN A 311 26.05 18.81 5.79
N VAL A 312 24.75 18.55 5.69
CA VAL A 312 23.73 19.60 5.64
C VAL A 312 23.21 19.77 7.07
N THR A 313 23.59 20.87 7.70
CA THR A 313 23.03 21.31 8.98
C THR A 313 21.63 21.90 8.77
N GLY A 314 20.73 21.72 9.74
CA GLY A 314 19.28 21.99 9.65
C GLY A 314 18.81 23.43 9.39
N SER A 315 19.68 24.34 8.93
CA SER A 315 19.33 25.69 8.47
C SER A 315 19.12 25.79 6.95
N ASP A 316 19.51 24.77 6.18
CA ASP A 316 19.38 24.79 4.70
C ASP A 316 17.99 24.34 4.20
N LEU A 317 17.12 23.84 5.09
CA LEU A 317 15.78 23.33 4.75
C LEU A 317 14.71 24.43 4.56
N GLU A 318 14.95 25.67 5.00
CA GLU A 318 13.96 26.77 4.88
C GLU A 318 14.06 27.54 3.55
N GLY A 319 15.11 27.33 2.75
CA GLY A 319 15.37 28.11 1.52
C GLY A 319 14.86 27.50 0.20
N GLU A 320 14.64 26.19 0.12
CA GLU A 320 14.34 25.48 -1.13
C GLU A 320 12.85 25.15 -1.36
N VAL A 321 11.95 25.58 -0.45
CA VAL A 321 10.50 25.30 -0.54
C VAL A 321 9.75 26.30 -1.43
N ILE A 322 10.40 27.37 -1.92
CA ILE A 322 9.72 28.47 -2.65
C ILE A 322 10.29 28.65 -4.08
N PRO A 323 10.12 27.67 -4.99
CA PRO A 323 9.88 28.07 -6.39
C PRO A 323 8.84 27.21 -7.14
N LEU A 324 8.00 26.42 -6.44
CA LEU A 324 6.97 25.59 -7.10
C LEU A 324 5.59 26.28 -7.28
N LEU A 325 5.51 27.60 -7.10
CA LEU A 325 4.29 28.40 -7.37
C LEU A 325 4.56 29.59 -8.31
N ARG A 326 5.33 29.37 -9.39
CA ARG A 326 5.40 30.31 -10.50
C ARG A 326 5.46 29.63 -11.85
#